data_AF-A0A351NZQ5-F1
#
_entry.id   AF-A0A351NZQ5-F1
#
_cell.length_a   1.000
_cell.length_b   1.000
_cell.length_c   1.000
_cell.angle_alpha   90.00
_cell.angle_beta   90.00
_cell.angle_gamma   90.00
#
_symmetry.space_group_name_H-M   'P 1'
#
loop_
_entity.id
_entity.type
_entity.pdbx_description
1 polymer ?
#
loop_
_entity_poly.entity_id
_entity_poly.type
_entity_poly.pdbx_seq_one_letter_code
_entity_poly.pdbx_strand_id
1 'polypeptide(L)'
;MIIKPRVRGFMCITSHPLGCEKNVINQIDYIKRQPVINAPKRVLVIGSSTGYGLSARITAAFGSGASTLGVFFEKPGTDRKPGTAGWYNSAAFHKQAA
;
A
#
# COMPACT_ATOMS: atom_id res chain seq x y z
N MET A 1 16.69 -3.42 12.84
CA MET A 1 17.52 -4.43 12.14
C MET A 1 17.88 -3.95 10.74
N ILE A 2 19.03 -4.32 10.18
CA ILE A 2 19.34 -4.06 8.76
C ILE A 2 18.64 -5.13 7.91
N ILE A 3 17.74 -4.73 7.02
CA ILE A 3 16.97 -5.64 6.16
C ILE A 3 17.61 -5.66 4.77
N LYS A 4 18.05 -6.84 4.32
CA LYS A 4 18.57 -7.06 2.96
C LYS A 4 17.60 -7.91 2.13
N PRO A 5 17.54 -7.73 0.81
CA PRO A 5 16.74 -8.59 -0.06
C PRO A 5 17.19 -10.06 0.04
N ARG A 6 16.22 -10.97 0.22
CA ARG A 6 16.44 -12.42 0.18
C ARG A 6 15.53 -13.02 -0.89
N VAL A 7 16.05 -13.12 -2.11
CA VAL A 7 15.29 -13.52 -3.30
C VAL A 7 15.66 -14.93 -3.75
N ARG A 8 14.66 -15.74 -4.10
CA ARG A 8 14.79 -17.07 -4.69
C ARG A 8 13.78 -17.21 -5.84
N GLY A 9 14.27 -17.20 -7.09
CA GLY A 9 13.39 -17.12 -8.25
C GLY A 9 12.49 -15.89 -8.19
N PHE A 10 11.18 -16.08 -8.23
CA PHE A 10 10.16 -15.03 -8.13
C PHE A 10 9.76 -14.68 -6.69
N MET A 11 10.33 -15.34 -5.67
CA MET A 11 9.94 -15.15 -4.28
C MET A 11 10.98 -14.33 -3.51
N CYS A 12 10.57 -13.20 -2.96
CA CYS A 12 11.36 -12.44 -1.97
C CYS A 12 10.76 -12.67 -0.58
N ILE A 13 11.55 -13.21 0.36
CA ILE A 13 11.08 -13.54 1.72
C ILE A 13 11.28 -12.40 2.74
N THR A 14 11.63 -11.21 2.26
CA THR A 14 11.89 -10.00 3.07
C THR A 14 11.20 -8.82 2.41
N SER A 15 10.73 -7.85 3.20
CA SER A 15 10.25 -6.56 2.70
C SER A 15 10.83 -5.42 3.54
N HIS A 16 11.11 -4.28 2.92
CA HIS A 16 11.73 -3.13 3.58
C HIS A 16 10.65 -2.09 3.93
N PRO A 17 10.35 -1.82 5.22
CA PRO A 17 9.22 -0.97 5.62
C PRO A 17 9.25 0.42 4.98
N LEU A 18 10.39 1.11 5.07
CA LEU A 18 10.56 2.47 4.50
C LEU A 18 10.53 2.45 2.96
N GLY A 19 10.91 1.34 2.34
CA GLY A 19 10.86 1.19 0.89
C GLY A 19 9.42 1.03 0.40
N CYS A 20 8.64 0.21 1.11
CA CYS A 20 7.19 0.08 0.89
C CYS A 20 6.47 1.41 1.10
N GLU A 21 6.78 2.14 2.17
CA GLU A 21 6.21 3.48 2.41
C GLU A 21 6.53 4.44 1.27
N LYS A 22 7.79 4.53 0.85
CA LYS A 22 8.17 5.39 -0.28
C LYS A 22 7.46 4.99 -1.57
N ASN A 23 7.29 3.70 -1.82
CA ASN A 23 6.54 3.20 -2.98
C ASN A 23 5.05 3.60 -2.96
N VAL A 24 4.41 3.60 -1.78
CA VAL A 24 3.03 4.10 -1.62
C VAL A 24 2.97 5.60 -1.86
N ILE A 25 3.88 6.38 -1.27
CA ILE A 25 3.96 7.84 -1.46
C ILE A 25 4.11 8.18 -2.94
N ASN A 26 5.01 7.50 -3.65
CA ASN A 26 5.21 7.74 -5.09
C ASN A 26 3.92 7.50 -5.92
N GLN A 27 3.11 6.49 -5.57
CA GLN A 27 1.82 6.24 -6.22
C GLN A 27 0.77 7.31 -5.86
N ILE A 28 0.75 7.78 -4.62
CA ILE A 28 -0.11 8.89 -4.18
C ILE A 28 0.26 10.18 -4.93
N ASP A 29 1.55 10.51 -5.00
CA ASP A 29 2.05 11.68 -5.73
C ASP A 29 1.75 11.59 -7.22
N TYR A 30 1.76 10.37 -7.79
CA TYR A 30 1.34 10.14 -9.16
C TYR A 30 -0.14 10.51 -9.36
N ILE A 31 -1.06 9.98 -8.55
CA ILE A 31 -2.50 10.23 -8.75
C ILE A 31 -2.88 11.69 -8.45
N LYS A 32 -2.24 12.34 -7.48
CA LYS A 32 -2.48 13.77 -7.16
C LYS A 32 -2.12 14.72 -8.32
N ARG A 33 -1.29 14.28 -9.27
CA ARG A 33 -0.92 15.05 -10.47
C ARG A 33 -1.87 14.82 -11.66
N GLN A 34 -2.79 13.87 -11.56
CA GLN A 34 -3.77 13.59 -12.61
C GLN A 34 -5.00 14.51 -12.46
N PRO A 35 -5.80 14.70 -13.53
CA PRO A 35 -7.08 15.39 -13.43
C PRO A 35 -7.99 14.75 -12.37
N VAL A 36 -8.76 15.58 -11.66
CA VAL A 36 -9.69 15.12 -10.63
C VAL A 36 -10.71 14.16 -11.25
N ILE A 37 -10.89 13.00 -10.62
CA ILE A 37 -11.81 11.97 -11.08
C ILE A 37 -13.12 12.11 -10.33
N ASN A 38 -14.24 12.21 -11.06
CA ASN A 38 -15.55 12.05 -10.44
C ASN A 38 -15.77 10.56 -10.10
N ALA A 39 -15.73 10.22 -8.81
CA ALA A 39 -15.78 8.83 -8.37
C ALA A 39 -16.59 8.64 -7.07
N PRO A 40 -16.91 7.38 -6.71
CA PRO A 40 -17.69 7.08 -5.51
C PRO A 40 -17.03 7.62 -4.24
N LYS A 41 -17.83 8.13 -3.30
CA LYS A 41 -17.32 8.70 -2.04
C LYS A 41 -17.05 7.66 -0.94
N ARG A 42 -17.54 6.43 -1.10
CA ARG A 42 -17.36 5.32 -0.17
C ARG A 42 -17.02 4.06 -0.97
N VAL A 43 -15.83 3.51 -0.75
CA VAL A 43 -15.29 2.42 -1.56
C VAL A 43 -14.79 1.29 -0.67
N LEU A 44 -15.27 0.07 -0.94
CA LEU A 44 -14.72 -1.17 -0.39
C LEU A 44 -13.76 -1.78 -1.41
N VAL A 45 -12.54 -2.11 -0.99
CA VAL A 45 -11.55 -2.81 -1.81
C VAL A 45 -11.19 -4.14 -1.15
N ILE A 46 -11.52 -5.26 -1.81
CA ILE A 46 -11.14 -6.61 -1.37
C ILE A 46 -9.86 -7.00 -2.10
N GLY A 47 -8.78 -7.23 -1.34
CA GLY A 47 -7.42 -7.38 -1.87
C GLY A 47 -6.67 -6.06 -1.97
N SER A 48 -6.69 -5.23 -0.92
CA SER A 48 -6.27 -3.82 -1.01
C SER A 48 -4.81 -3.52 -0.61
N SER A 49 -3.98 -4.53 -0.36
CA SER A 49 -2.65 -4.35 0.25
C SER A 49 -1.50 -4.27 -0.75
N THR A 50 -1.67 -4.81 -1.96
CA THR A 50 -0.64 -4.83 -3.00
C THR A 50 -1.25 -4.72 -4.40
N GLY A 51 -0.38 -4.54 -5.41
CA GLY A 51 -0.75 -4.58 -6.82
C GLY A 51 -1.91 -3.65 -7.19
N TYR A 52 -2.77 -4.11 -8.10
CA TYR A 52 -3.90 -3.32 -8.58
C TYR A 52 -4.92 -2.96 -7.50
N GLY A 53 -5.12 -3.79 -6.48
CA GLY A 53 -6.05 -3.46 -5.40
C GLY A 53 -5.54 -2.30 -4.54
N LEU A 54 -4.25 -2.26 -4.24
CA LEU A 54 -3.64 -1.09 -3.60
C LEU A 54 -3.76 0.15 -4.50
N SER A 55 -3.44 0.04 -5.79
CA SER A 55 -3.55 1.18 -6.71
C SER A 55 -4.98 1.68 -6.84
N ALA A 56 -5.99 0.78 -6.89
CA ALA A 56 -7.39 1.15 -6.89
C ALA A 56 -7.80 1.89 -5.61
N ARG A 57 -7.31 1.42 -4.44
CA ARG A 57 -7.56 2.08 -3.16
C ARG A 57 -6.91 3.48 -3.10
N ILE A 58 -5.68 3.61 -3.60
CA ILE A 58 -4.97 4.91 -3.71
C ILE A 58 -5.73 5.86 -4.63
N THR A 59 -6.16 5.39 -5.81
CA THR A 59 -6.92 6.20 -6.75
C THR A 59 -8.24 6.69 -6.16
N ALA A 60 -8.97 5.81 -5.46
CA ALA A 60 -10.20 6.19 -4.79
C ALA A 60 -9.97 7.24 -3.68
N ALA A 61 -8.99 7.03 -2.80
CA ALA A 61 -8.77 7.96 -1.69
C ALA A 61 -8.19 9.30 -2.17
N PHE A 62 -7.11 9.26 -2.96
CA PHE A 62 -6.30 10.44 -3.25
C PHE A 62 -6.60 11.08 -4.61
N GLY A 63 -7.28 10.37 -5.52
CA GLY A 63 -7.71 10.91 -6.81
C GLY A 63 -9.14 11.47 -6.83
N SER A 64 -10.02 11.01 -5.93
CA SER A 64 -11.43 11.42 -5.88
C SER A 64 -11.97 11.76 -4.49
N GLY A 65 -11.15 11.61 -3.43
CA GLY A 65 -11.52 11.94 -2.05
C GLY A 65 -12.48 10.94 -1.42
N ALA A 66 -12.42 9.66 -1.77
CA ALA A 66 -13.28 8.64 -1.20
C ALA A 66 -12.83 8.17 0.19
N SER A 67 -13.77 7.92 1.09
CA SER A 67 -13.54 7.07 2.26
C SER A 67 -13.35 5.62 1.79
N THR A 68 -12.27 4.97 2.22
CA THR A 68 -11.95 3.60 1.79
C THR A 68 -11.90 2.60 2.94
N LEU A 69 -12.56 1.46 2.76
CA LEU A 69 -12.39 0.27 3.59
C LEU A 69 -11.61 -0.78 2.78
N GLY A 70 -10.51 -1.25 3.33
CA GLY A 70 -9.66 -2.24 2.67
C GLY A 70 -9.67 -3.58 3.41
N VAL A 71 -9.84 -4.68 2.67
CA VAL A 71 -9.68 -6.05 3.18
C VAL A 71 -8.44 -6.67 2.55
N PHE A 72 -7.60 -7.29 3.37
CA PHE A 72 -6.37 -7.94 2.92
C PHE A 72 -5.93 -9.02 3.93
N PHE A 73 -5.01 -9.89 3.50
CA PHE A 73 -4.43 -10.93 4.35
C PHE A 73 -2.90 -10.83 4.33
N GLU A 74 -2.35 -10.25 5.38
CA GLU A 74 -0.93 -9.87 5.45
C GLU A 74 -0.35 -10.25 6.83
N LYS A 75 0.96 -10.41 6.91
CA LYS A 75 1.65 -10.73 8.17
C LYS A 75 2.33 -9.49 8.73
N PRO A 76 2.04 -9.09 9.99
CA PRO A 76 2.73 -7.99 10.63
C PRO A 76 4.22 -8.30 10.82
N GLY A 77 5.03 -7.24 10.84
CA GLY A 77 6.42 -7.34 11.24
C GLY A 77 6.56 -7.57 12.75
N THR A 78 7.66 -8.19 13.13
CA THR A 78 8.08 -8.38 14.52
C THR A 78 9.52 -7.90 14.68
N ASP A 79 10.01 -7.82 15.91
CA ASP A 79 11.39 -7.41 16.18
C ASP A 79 12.45 -8.30 15.50
N ARG A 80 12.09 -9.56 15.23
CA ARG A 80 13.00 -10.57 14.66
C ARG A 80 12.78 -10.82 13.17
N LYS A 81 11.62 -10.43 12.60
CA LYS A 81 11.26 -10.77 11.22
C LYS A 81 10.41 -9.65 10.59
N PRO A 82 10.81 -9.14 9.41
CA PRO A 82 9.97 -8.24 8.63
C PRO A 82 8.63 -8.88 8.26
N GLY A 83 7.60 -8.05 8.20
CA GLY A 83 6.28 -8.42 7.72
C GLY A 83 6.25 -8.62 6.20
N THR A 84 5.06 -8.89 5.68
CA THR A 84 4.82 -8.90 4.24
C THR A 84 4.75 -7.46 3.69
N ALA A 85 5.06 -7.29 2.41
CA ALA A 85 5.06 -5.96 1.79
C ALA A 85 3.69 -5.28 1.88
N GLY A 86 2.60 -6.05 1.72
CA GLY A 86 1.26 -5.50 1.80
C GLY A 86 0.86 -4.99 3.19
N TRP A 87 1.47 -5.54 4.26
CA TRP A 87 1.32 -4.99 5.61
C TRP A 87 1.86 -3.56 5.68
N TYR A 88 3.11 -3.36 5.22
CA TYR A 88 3.76 -2.05 5.24
C TYR A 88 3.12 -1.06 4.28
N ASN A 89 2.67 -1.51 3.11
CA ASN A 89 1.92 -0.67 2.17
C ASN A 89 0.63 -0.15 2.81
N SER A 90 -0.13 -1.01 3.51
CA SER A 90 -1.38 -0.63 4.15
C SER A 90 -1.16 0.32 5.33
N ALA A 91 -0.10 0.10 6.11
CA ALA A 91 0.30 1.03 7.18
C ALA A 91 0.67 2.41 6.61
N ALA A 92 1.45 2.45 5.51
CA ALA A 92 1.79 3.68 4.83
C ALA A 92 0.55 4.39 4.25
N PHE A 93 -0.38 3.64 3.64
CA PHE A 93 -1.65 4.19 3.17
C PHE A 93 -2.41 4.87 4.31
N HIS A 94 -2.56 4.21 5.47
CA HIS A 94 -3.24 4.78 6.63
C HIS A 94 -2.55 6.05 7.14
N LYS A 95 -1.22 6.08 7.17
CA LYS A 95 -0.44 7.28 7.57
C LYS A 95 -0.68 8.48 6.66
N GLN A 96 -0.94 8.25 5.37
CA GLN A 96 -1.15 9.30 4.38
C GLN A 96 -2.62 9.72 4.22
N ALA A 97 -3.56 8.86 4.62
CA ALA A 97 -5.00 9.10 4.53
C ALA A 97 -5.61 9.68 5.82
N ALA A 98 -4.79 9.86 6.86
CA ALA A 98 -5.16 10.52 8.11
C ALA A 98 -5.28 12.04 7.93
#